data_AF-A0A918TF25-F1
#
_entry.id   AF-A0A918TF25-F1
#
_cell.length_a   1.000
_cell.length_b   1.000
_cell.length_c   1.000
_cell.angle_alpha   90.00
_cell.angle_beta   90.00
_cell.angle_gamma   90.00
#
_symmetry.space_group_name_H-M   'P 1'
#
loop_
_entity.id
_entity.type
_entity.pdbx_description
1 polymer ?
#
loop_
_entity_poly.entity_id
_entity_poly.type
_entity_poly.pdbx_seq_one_letter_code
_entity_poly.pdbx_strand_id
1 'polypeptide(L)'
;MTGPGGSAGGTAWSGTVRERADRLRDQADRLRAGAGAVTLPGAEGTALRQRILTHAVRAETAALALERAAEALHGHEAVLAALARRRRAKGGAPHIG
;
A
#
# COMPACT_ATOMS: atom_id res chain seq x y z
N MET A 1 3.56 -29.94 -19.44
CA MET A 1 2.73 -28.74 -19.68
C MET A 1 1.99 -28.43 -18.39
N THR A 2 2.50 -27.46 -17.62
CA THR A 2 1.90 -26.98 -16.37
C THR A 2 0.66 -26.15 -16.69
N GLY A 3 -0.52 -26.70 -16.40
CA GLY A 3 -1.78 -25.96 -16.49
C GLY A 3 -1.79 -24.73 -15.58
N PRO A 4 -2.58 -23.68 -15.88
CA PRO A 4 -2.66 -22.51 -15.03
C PRO A 4 -3.40 -22.88 -13.75
N GLY A 5 -2.60 -23.27 -12.75
CA GLY A 5 -3.01 -23.60 -11.41
C GLY A 5 -3.79 -22.44 -10.77
N GLY A 6 -4.71 -22.84 -9.91
CA GLY A 6 -5.77 -22.01 -9.34
C GLY A 6 -5.28 -20.69 -8.73
N SER A 7 -6.01 -19.62 -9.05
CA SER A 7 -6.17 -18.49 -8.13
C SER A 7 -6.87 -18.98 -6.86
N ALA A 8 -6.08 -19.40 -5.87
CA ALA A 8 -6.51 -19.55 -4.49
C ALA A 8 -5.33 -19.15 -3.59
N GLY A 9 -5.38 -17.95 -3.01
CA GLY A 9 -4.49 -17.54 -1.92
C GLY A 9 -3.34 -16.57 -2.24
N GLY A 10 -3.33 -15.90 -3.40
CA GLY A 10 -2.42 -14.76 -3.59
C GLY A 10 -2.94 -13.55 -2.82
N THR A 11 -2.15 -13.02 -1.88
CA THR A 11 -2.48 -11.78 -1.16
C THR A 11 -2.92 -10.70 -2.14
N ALA A 12 -4.08 -10.08 -1.91
CA ALA A 12 -4.57 -8.99 -2.75
C ALA A 12 -3.50 -7.89 -2.82
N TRP A 13 -3.16 -7.46 -4.03
CA TRP A 13 -2.16 -6.42 -4.24
C TRP A 13 -2.55 -5.12 -3.56
N SER A 14 -3.85 -4.80 -3.55
CA SER A 14 -4.40 -3.67 -2.79
C SER A 14 -4.06 -3.76 -1.30
N GLY A 15 -4.11 -4.95 -0.70
CA GLY A 15 -3.74 -5.19 0.70
C GLY A 15 -2.27 -4.89 0.98
N THR A 16 -1.36 -5.44 0.16
CA THR A 16 0.09 -5.18 0.29
C THR A 16 0.43 -3.70 0.14
N VAL A 17 -0.25 -2.98 -0.74
CA VAL A 17 -0.04 -1.53 -0.91
C VAL A 17 -0.56 -0.74 0.30
N ARG A 18 -1.72 -1.11 0.88
CA ARG A 18 -2.21 -0.51 2.14
C ARG A 18 -1.23 -0.71 3.29
N GLU A 19 -0.72 -1.93 3.46
CA GLU A 19 0.29 -2.20 4.50
C GLU A 19 1.54 -1.31 4.33
N ARG A 20 1.96 -1.05 3.09
CA ARG A 20 3.11 -0.17 2.85
C ARG A 20 2.79 1.29 3.18
N ALA A 21 1.57 1.74 2.92
CA ALA A 21 1.10 3.07 3.32
C ALA A 21 1.09 3.22 4.85
N ASP A 22 0.61 2.20 5.58
CA ASP A 22 0.56 2.22 7.04
C ASP A 22 1.97 2.28 7.65
N ARG A 23 2.92 1.49 7.13
CA ARG A 23 4.33 1.59 7.56
C ARG A 23 4.94 2.98 7.34
N LEU A 24 4.55 3.68 6.28
CA LEU A 24 5.02 5.05 6.03
C LEU A 24 4.42 6.06 7.00
N ARG A 25 3.16 5.87 7.43
CA ARG A 25 2.54 6.69 8.49
C ARG A 25 3.25 6.49 9.81
N ASP A 26 3.47 5.23 10.20
CA ASP A 26 4.24 4.91 11.40
C ASP A 26 5.62 5.57 11.38
N GLN A 27 6.27 5.56 10.21
CA GLN A 27 7.56 6.24 10.04
C GLN A 27 7.42 7.76 10.16
N ALA A 28 6.39 8.37 9.59
CA ALA A 28 6.13 9.81 9.73
C ALA A 28 5.91 10.20 11.19
N ASP A 29 5.16 9.40 11.96
CA ASP A 29 4.90 9.64 13.38
C ASP A 29 6.16 9.49 14.23
N ARG A 30 6.98 8.47 13.97
CA ARG A 30 8.30 8.32 14.61
C ARG A 30 9.21 9.50 14.31
N LEU A 31 9.19 10.03 13.09
CA LEU A 31 9.97 11.23 12.73
C LEU A 31 9.46 12.46 13.48
N ARG A 32 8.14 12.67 13.59
CA ARG A 32 7.57 13.77 14.39
C ARG A 32 7.96 13.67 15.86
N ALA A 33 7.85 12.48 16.45
CA ALA A 33 8.30 12.23 17.82
C ALA A 33 9.81 12.51 17.98
N GLY A 34 10.62 12.06 17.02
CA GLY A 34 12.05 12.36 16.98
C GLY A 34 12.36 13.85 16.89
N ALA A 35 11.61 14.61 16.09
CA ALA A 35 11.74 16.07 16.02
C ALA A 35 11.39 16.74 17.36
N GLY A 36 10.35 16.25 18.05
CA GLY A 36 9.97 16.72 19.38
C GLY A 36 11.03 16.41 20.46
N ALA A 37 11.80 15.32 20.28
CA ALA A 37 12.87 14.92 21.19
C ALA A 37 14.20 15.67 20.96
N VAL A 38 14.32 16.53 19.94
CA VAL A 38 15.55 17.30 19.69
C VAL A 38 15.72 18.38 20.76
N THR A 39 16.66 18.14 21.68
CA THR A 39 17.02 19.05 22.78
C THR A 39 18.11 20.06 22.41
N LEU A 40 18.73 19.94 21.23
CA LEU A 40 19.79 20.85 20.79
C LEU A 40 19.23 22.30 20.72
N PRO A 41 19.85 23.27 21.44
CA PRO A 41 19.39 24.64 21.42
C PRO A 41 19.86 25.39 20.16
N GLY A 42 19.28 26.58 19.94
CA GLY A 42 19.73 27.50 18.90
C GLY A 42 19.34 27.12 17.46
N ALA A 43 20.04 27.74 16.51
CA ALA A 43 19.73 27.65 15.09
C ALA A 43 19.95 26.23 14.53
N GLU A 44 21.00 25.55 14.99
CA GLU A 44 21.33 24.18 14.56
C GLU A 44 20.24 23.18 14.96
N GLY A 45 19.77 23.25 16.22
CA GLY A 45 18.67 22.40 16.68
C GLY A 45 17.37 22.69 15.94
N THR A 46 17.10 23.95 15.63
CA THR A 46 15.93 24.34 14.83
C THR A 46 16.03 23.81 13.41
N ALA A 47 17.20 23.93 12.75
CA ALA A 47 17.43 23.40 11.42
C ALA A 47 17.29 21.86 11.39
N LEU A 48 17.81 21.16 12.40
CA LEU A 48 17.66 19.72 12.54
C LEU A 48 16.18 19.31 12.68
N ARG A 49 15.42 19.96 13.57
CA ARG A 49 13.97 19.72 13.72
C ARG A 49 13.24 19.90 12.40
N GLN A 50 13.50 20.99 11.67
CA GLN A 50 12.86 21.26 10.38
C GLN A 50 13.18 20.21 9.32
N ARG A 51 14.43 19.71 9.27
CA ARG A 51 14.80 18.61 8.36
C ARG A 51 14.03 17.34 8.69
N ILE A 52 13.95 16.96 9.97
CA ILE A 52 13.20 15.77 10.41
C ILE A 52 11.71 15.92 10.05
N LEU A 53 11.10 17.07 10.34
CA LEU A 53 9.71 17.34 9.99
C LEU A 53 9.46 17.30 8.48
N THR A 54 10.39 17.80 7.68
CA THR A 54 10.32 17.71 6.21
C THR A 54 10.28 16.25 5.76
N HIS A 55 11.09 15.38 6.36
CA HIS A 55 11.05 13.94 6.06
C HIS A 55 9.73 13.29 6.51
N ALA A 56 9.17 13.70 7.66
CA ALA A 56 7.87 13.21 8.12
C ALA A 56 6.76 13.56 7.11
N VAL A 57 6.71 14.81 6.64
CA VAL A 57 5.74 15.26 5.62
C VAL A 57 5.89 14.47 4.31
N ARG A 58 7.12 14.19 3.88
CA ARG A 58 7.36 13.37 2.67
C ARG A 58 6.86 11.94 2.84
N ALA A 59 7.08 11.32 4.00
CA ALA A 59 6.60 9.98 4.30
C ALA A 59 5.07 9.91 4.30
N GLU A 60 4.40 10.89 4.93
CA GLU A 60 2.94 11.00 4.93
C GLU A 60 2.36 11.24 3.53
N THR A 61 2.98 12.13 2.74
CA THR A 61 2.58 12.37 1.35
C THR A 61 2.67 11.08 0.52
N ALA A 62 3.75 10.31 0.69
CA ALA A 62 3.90 9.02 0.03
C ALA A 62 2.87 7.99 0.51
N ALA A 63 2.55 7.96 1.80
CA ALA A 63 1.49 7.10 2.35
C ALA A 63 0.14 7.39 1.69
N LEU A 64 -0.26 8.67 1.64
CA LEU A 64 -1.52 9.09 1.00
C LEU A 64 -1.59 8.70 -0.49
N ALA A 65 -0.46 8.82 -1.21
CA ALA A 65 -0.39 8.39 -2.60
C ALA A 65 -0.59 6.87 -2.75
N LEU A 66 0.02 6.07 -1.87
CA LEU A 66 -0.15 4.61 -1.85
C LEU A 66 -1.57 4.20 -1.50
N GLU A 67 -2.25 4.89 -0.59
CA GLU A 67 -3.65 4.58 -0.28
C GLU A 67 -4.58 4.78 -1.48
N ARG A 68 -4.41 5.90 -2.19
CA ARG A 68 -5.17 6.16 -3.41
C ARG A 68 -4.89 5.10 -4.47
N ALA A 69 -3.63 4.67 -4.59
CA ALA A 69 -3.27 3.58 -5.49
C ALA A 69 -3.89 2.24 -5.05
N ALA A 70 -3.92 1.94 -3.75
CA ALA A 70 -4.53 0.74 -3.21
C ALA A 70 -6.05 0.69 -3.43
N GLU A 71 -6.73 1.84 -3.34
CA GLU A 71 -8.15 1.95 -3.65
C GLU A 71 -8.43 1.66 -5.14
N ALA A 72 -7.63 2.24 -6.04
CA ALA A 72 -7.73 1.95 -7.47
C ALA A 72 -7.46 0.47 -7.80
N LEU A 73 -6.45 -0.13 -7.16
CA LEU A 73 -6.15 -1.55 -7.28
C LEU A 73 -7.30 -2.43 -6.79
N HIS A 74 -7.90 -2.07 -5.66
CA HIS A 74 -9.04 -2.80 -5.11
C HIS A 74 -10.23 -2.83 -6.09
N GLY A 75 -10.53 -1.69 -6.73
CA GLY A 75 -11.53 -1.62 -7.78
C GLY A 75 -11.23 -2.56 -8.96
N HIS A 76 -9.97 -2.62 -9.41
CA HIS A 76 -9.56 -3.53 -10.49
C HIS A 76 -9.67 -5.00 -10.09
N GLU A 77 -9.25 -5.35 -8.87
CA GLU A 77 -9.36 -6.70 -8.30
C GLU A 77 -10.83 -7.16 -8.24
N ALA A 78 -11.76 -6.27 -7.88
CA ALA A 78 -13.19 -6.56 -7.86
C ALA A 78 -13.74 -6.88 -9.27
N VAL A 79 -13.31 -6.15 -10.29
CA VAL A 79 -13.66 -6.41 -11.70
C VAL A 79 -13.13 -7.77 -12.14
N LEU A 80 -11.86 -8.08 -11.86
CA LEU A 80 -11.27 -9.39 -12.18
C LEU A 80 -12.01 -10.54 -11.48
N ALA A 81 -12.36 -10.36 -10.20
CA ALA A 81 -13.14 -11.34 -9.46
C ALA A 81 -14.54 -11.54 -10.05
N ALA A 82 -15.21 -10.47 -10.50
CA ALA A 82 -16.50 -10.55 -11.17
C ALA A 82 -16.42 -11.28 -12.52
N LEU A 83 -15.40 -10.98 -13.33
CA LEU A 83 -15.15 -11.67 -14.60
C LEU A 83 -14.88 -13.16 -14.38
N ALA A 84 -14.08 -13.51 -13.37
CA ALA A 84 -13.80 -14.90 -13.02
C ALA A 84 -15.08 -15.65 -12.58
N ARG A 85 -15.95 -15.03 -11.77
CA ARG A 85 -17.26 -15.59 -11.39
C ARG A 85 -18.15 -15.80 -12.60
N ARG A 86 -18.26 -14.81 -13.50
CA ARG A 86 -19.07 -14.90 -14.73
C ARG A 86 -18.58 -16.01 -15.66
N ARG A 87 -17.25 -16.19 -15.80
CA ARG A 87 -16.67 -17.30 -16.57
C ARG A 87 -17.05 -18.66 -16.00
N ARG A 88 -17.02 -18.82 -14.67
CA ARG A 88 -17.46 -20.07 -14.02
C ARG A 88 -18.96 -20.31 -14.21
N ALA A 89 -19.79 -19.27 -14.15
CA ALA A 89 -21.24 -19.37 -14.27
C ALA A 89 -21.73 -19.64 -15.71
N LYS A 90 -21.05 -19.13 -16.74
CA LYS A 90 -21.44 -19.28 -18.16
C LYS A 90 -21.05 -20.62 -18.79
N GLY A 91 -20.75 -21.63 -17.99
CA GLY A 91 -20.33 -22.94 -18.45
C GLY A 91 -18.81 -23.03 -18.49
N GLY A 92 -18.22 -23.51 -17.40
CA GLY A 92 -16.96 -24.23 -17.51
C GLY A 92 -17.19 -25.48 -18.36
N ALA A 93 -16.95 -25.37 -19.66
CA ALA A 93 -16.60 -26.50 -20.51
C ALA A 93 -15.42 -26.05 -21.39
N PRO A 94 -14.35 -26.83 -21.40
CA PRO A 94 -14.16 -27.67 -22.56
C PRO A 94 -14.65 -29.09 -22.27
N HIS A 95 -15.51 -29.56 -23.16
CA HIS A 95 -15.85 -30.97 -23.31
C HIS A 95 -14.65 -31.70 -23.94
N ILE A 96 -14.53 -33.00 -23.66
CA ILE A 96 -13.97 -34.10 -24.49
C ILE A 96 -12.66 -34.69 -23.93
N GLY A 97 -12.71 -35.98 -23.58
CA GLY A 97 -11.55 -36.90 -23.60
C GLY A 97 -10.64 -36.86 -22.38
#